data_AF-A0A2E2I710-F1
#
_entry.id   AF-A0A2E2I710-F1
#
_cell.length_a   1.000
_cell.length_b   1.000
_cell.length_c   1.000
_cell.angle_alpha   90.00
_cell.angle_beta   90.00
_cell.angle_gamma   90.00
#
_symmetry.space_group_name_H-M   'P 1'
#
loop_
_entity.id
_entity.type
_entity.pdbx_description
1 polymer ?
#
loop_
_entity_poly.entity_id
_entity_poly.type
_entity_poly.pdbx_seq_one_letter_code
_entity_poly.pdbx_strand_id
1 'polypeptide(L)'
;MNKLKLIFLFASLLIIGCEKESLIEDEIVGEWYMPQTLNRITSGRSINDLADHSLNAWNYSMMVTTNSNQSLIDRMGDPEGSVSVTGAVNDEIKFMQGWYDPFSEESSVYITNYKWNMFQQNEGPIISVNMNNYSQEEWGWNDYLNIHFNNGNYIEIEQEIDYSFNGKTLNIPSQTLVHSDDVNVNLGGSLTYPTINIPANTPTEIFSYDDEESWDYGNWTIDIQENGRWVEKYTWEEPYDSSGWTHTYTDSTVAEWRLEEDTIFVTYSYDDIWVNSNDGPGVGQGAWLYEIAYAFDMKGDFLTLLNEFKMCENEEFCLEWFEYDYGLDRGSLEELKMVWTLEFSKIPPLRSKEFKRPFNNAMKRFPPYNLLK
;
A
#
# COMPACT_ATOMS: atom_id res chain seq x y z
N MET A 1 12.46 -23.30 -71.20
CA MET A 1 12.09 -23.52 -69.79
C MET A 1 10.58 -23.79 -69.76
N ASN A 2 10.15 -25.00 -69.33
CA ASN A 2 8.76 -25.46 -69.45
C ASN A 2 7.81 -24.63 -68.57
N LYS A 3 6.66 -24.19 -69.12
CA LYS A 3 5.61 -23.44 -68.40
C LYS A 3 5.16 -24.11 -67.09
N LEU A 4 5.26 -25.44 -67.02
CA LEU A 4 4.96 -26.23 -65.82
C LEU A 4 5.95 -26.01 -64.65
N LYS A 5 7.22 -25.72 -64.94
CA LYS A 5 8.23 -25.41 -63.91
C LYS A 5 8.06 -24.00 -63.34
N LEU A 6 7.53 -23.06 -64.12
CA LEU A 6 7.28 -21.69 -63.67
C LEU A 6 6.08 -21.62 -62.72
N ILE A 7 5.04 -22.41 -62.97
CA ILE A 7 3.86 -22.52 -62.11
C ILE A 7 4.22 -23.17 -60.77
N PHE A 8 5.08 -24.20 -60.77
CA PHE A 8 5.56 -24.80 -59.52
C PHE A 8 6.44 -23.85 -58.70
N LEU A 9 7.22 -22.98 -59.36
CA LEU A 9 8.04 -21.97 -58.67
C LEU A 9 7.17 -20.88 -58.00
N PHE A 10 6.10 -20.44 -58.68
CA PHE A 10 5.13 -19.48 -58.12
C PHE A 10 4.26 -20.11 -57.02
N ALA A 11 3.92 -21.41 -57.14
CA ALA A 11 3.21 -22.13 -56.09
C ALA A 11 4.09 -22.37 -54.85
N SER A 12 5.41 -22.61 -55.01
CA SER A 12 6.33 -22.74 -53.87
C SER A 12 6.60 -21.39 -53.17
N LEU A 13 6.52 -20.27 -53.89
CA LEU A 13 6.64 -18.92 -53.31
C LEU A 13 5.38 -18.48 -52.54
N LEU A 14 4.23 -19.12 -52.76
CA LEU A 14 2.99 -18.87 -52.01
C LEU A 14 2.85 -19.75 -50.75
N ILE A 15 3.70 -20.78 -50.58
CA ILE A 15 3.69 -21.73 -49.44
C ILE A 15 4.83 -21.43 -48.45
N ILE A 16 5.76 -20.53 -48.78
CA ILE A 16 6.51 -19.80 -47.76
C ILE A 16 5.52 -18.79 -47.18
N GLY A 17 4.63 -19.30 -46.32
CA GLY A 17 3.72 -18.46 -45.57
C GLY A 17 4.52 -17.35 -44.91
N CYS A 18 3.99 -16.14 -45.02
CA CYS A 18 4.25 -15.11 -44.04
C CYS A 18 3.92 -15.71 -42.67
N GLU A 19 4.89 -16.32 -41.99
CA GLU A 19 4.99 -16.14 -40.55
C GLU A 19 5.18 -14.64 -40.39
N LYS A 20 4.06 -13.93 -40.17
CA LYS A 20 4.13 -12.58 -39.59
C LYS A 20 4.88 -12.82 -38.29
N GLU A 21 6.10 -12.29 -38.16
CA GLU A 21 6.75 -12.22 -36.85
C GLU A 21 5.69 -11.66 -35.91
N SER A 22 5.31 -12.42 -34.87
CA SER A 22 4.39 -11.90 -33.88
C SER A 22 5.09 -10.68 -33.29
N LEU A 23 4.53 -9.51 -33.56
CA LEU A 23 5.00 -8.32 -32.87
C LEU A 23 4.64 -8.53 -31.41
N ILE A 24 5.52 -8.16 -30.49
CA ILE A 24 5.26 -8.30 -29.06
C ILE A 24 3.95 -7.60 -28.66
N GLU A 25 3.59 -6.54 -29.39
CA GLU A 25 2.29 -5.86 -29.35
C GLU A 25 1.10 -6.80 -29.63
N ASP A 26 1.19 -7.66 -30.66
CA ASP A 26 0.17 -8.66 -31.01
C ASP A 26 0.00 -9.71 -29.89
N GLU A 27 1.02 -9.93 -29.05
CA GLU A 27 1.00 -10.88 -27.93
C GLU A 27 0.41 -10.27 -26.65
N ILE A 28 0.70 -8.99 -26.40
CA ILE A 28 0.20 -8.17 -25.28
C ILE A 28 -1.30 -7.86 -25.46
N VAL A 29 -1.76 -7.60 -26.68
CA VAL A 29 -3.18 -7.31 -26.94
C VAL A 29 -4.07 -8.49 -26.50
N GLY A 30 -5.15 -8.15 -25.82
CA GLY A 30 -6.16 -9.10 -25.34
C GLY A 30 -6.69 -8.79 -23.95
N GLU A 31 -7.54 -9.69 -23.48
CA GLU A 31 -8.10 -9.64 -22.14
C GLU A 31 -7.22 -10.43 -21.16
N TRP A 32 -6.87 -9.78 -20.06
CA TRP A 32 -5.98 -10.24 -19.03
C TRP A 32 -6.70 -10.19 -17.69
N TYR A 33 -6.70 -11.30 -16.97
CA TYR A 33 -7.36 -11.46 -15.68
C TYR A 33 -6.33 -11.39 -14.56
N MET A 34 -6.58 -10.55 -13.56
CA MET A 34 -5.75 -10.53 -12.37
C MET A 34 -6.19 -11.67 -11.44
N PRO A 35 -5.33 -12.65 -11.14
CA PRO A 35 -5.67 -13.74 -10.24
C PRO A 35 -5.58 -13.36 -8.76
N GLN A 36 -5.07 -12.17 -8.44
CA GLN A 36 -4.84 -11.69 -7.08
C GLN A 36 -6.12 -11.04 -6.52
N THR A 37 -6.35 -11.21 -5.22
CA THR A 37 -7.39 -10.49 -4.49
C THR A 37 -7.03 -9.02 -4.36
N LEU A 38 -8.04 -8.14 -4.35
CA LEU A 38 -7.82 -6.74 -4.03
C LEU A 38 -7.33 -6.59 -2.59
N ASN A 39 -6.58 -5.52 -2.33
CA ASN A 39 -6.34 -5.10 -0.96
C ASN A 39 -7.64 -4.59 -0.31
N ARG A 40 -7.69 -4.57 1.02
CA ARG A 40 -8.87 -4.09 1.76
C ARG A 40 -9.24 -2.62 1.48
N ILE A 41 -8.30 -1.79 1.00
CA ILE A 41 -8.55 -0.36 0.74
C ILE A 41 -9.44 -0.19 -0.50
N THR A 42 -9.21 -1.01 -1.53
CA THR A 42 -9.96 -1.00 -2.79
C THR A 42 -11.19 -1.91 -2.77
N SER A 43 -11.29 -2.78 -1.77
CA SER A 43 -12.46 -3.60 -1.46
C SER A 43 -13.74 -2.76 -1.32
N GLY A 44 -14.79 -3.10 -2.08
CA GLY A 44 -16.12 -2.51 -1.95
C GLY A 44 -16.24 -1.04 -2.37
N ARG A 45 -15.16 -0.44 -2.88
CA ARG A 45 -15.12 0.96 -3.31
C ARG A 45 -15.33 1.04 -4.83
N SER A 46 -16.17 1.98 -5.25
CA SER A 46 -16.33 2.35 -6.66
C SER A 46 -15.13 3.18 -7.15
N ILE A 47 -15.03 3.37 -8.47
CA ILE A 47 -14.04 4.26 -9.07
C ILE A 47 -14.15 5.69 -8.49
N ASN A 48 -15.37 6.15 -8.24
CA ASN A 48 -15.63 7.46 -7.63
C ASN A 48 -15.11 7.53 -6.17
N ASP A 49 -15.22 6.43 -5.42
CA ASP A 49 -14.70 6.35 -4.03
C ASP A 49 -13.16 6.33 -3.99
N LEU A 50 -12.54 6.03 -5.13
CA LEU A 50 -11.10 6.05 -5.36
C LEU A 50 -10.67 7.22 -6.24
N ALA A 51 -11.55 8.23 -6.39
CA ALA A 51 -11.28 9.45 -7.15
C ALA A 51 -10.81 9.20 -8.60
N ASP A 52 -11.39 8.18 -9.21
CA ASP A 52 -11.07 7.64 -10.52
C ASP A 52 -9.65 7.11 -10.71
N HIS A 53 -8.76 7.18 -9.72
CA HIS A 53 -7.41 6.64 -9.83
C HIS A 53 -7.41 5.16 -10.26
N SER A 54 -6.33 4.74 -10.95
CA SER A 54 -6.16 3.32 -11.28
C SER A 54 -6.34 2.48 -10.02
N LEU A 55 -7.19 1.47 -10.12
CA LEU A 55 -7.52 0.55 -9.03
C LEU A 55 -6.27 -0.19 -8.52
N ASN A 56 -5.19 -0.20 -9.32
CA ASN A 56 -3.89 -0.75 -8.98
C ASN A 56 -3.02 0.15 -8.11
N ALA A 57 -3.34 1.44 -8.00
CA ALA A 57 -2.52 2.42 -7.30
C ALA A 57 -2.26 2.04 -5.83
N TRP A 58 -3.08 1.14 -5.29
CA TRP A 58 -3.06 0.75 -3.89
C TRP A 58 -2.30 -0.56 -3.62
N ASN A 59 -1.95 -1.37 -4.62
CA ASN A 59 -1.18 -2.61 -4.44
C ASN A 59 0.33 -2.38 -4.65
N TYR A 60 0.89 -1.43 -3.91
CA TYR A 60 2.33 -1.18 -3.91
C TYR A 60 3.02 -1.83 -2.73
N SER A 61 4.30 -2.13 -2.94
CA SER A 61 5.27 -2.41 -1.89
C SER A 61 6.20 -1.22 -1.72
N MET A 62 6.58 -0.89 -0.49
CA MET A 62 7.64 0.08 -0.22
C MET A 62 8.97 -0.64 -0.10
N MET A 63 9.93 -0.19 -0.90
CA MET A 63 11.28 -0.74 -0.97
C MET A 63 12.28 0.31 -0.50
N VAL A 64 13.20 -0.12 0.36
CA VAL A 64 14.30 0.69 0.88
C VAL A 64 15.64 0.06 0.50
N THR A 65 16.59 0.90 0.09
CA THR A 65 18.00 0.50 -0.09
C THR A 65 18.89 1.44 0.71
N THR A 66 19.78 0.89 1.53
CA THR A 66 20.76 1.64 2.32
C THR A 66 22.19 1.29 1.89
N ASN A 67 23.15 2.21 2.07
CA ASN A 67 24.57 1.95 1.75
C ASN A 67 25.32 1.12 2.82
N SER A 68 24.68 0.91 3.98
CA SER A 68 25.21 0.18 5.12
C SER A 68 24.14 -0.74 5.71
N ASN A 69 24.54 -1.70 6.55
CA ASN A 69 23.56 -2.57 7.22
C ASN A 69 22.81 -1.75 8.27
N GLN A 70 21.49 -1.67 8.14
CA GLN A 70 20.63 -0.88 9.02
C GLN A 70 19.57 -1.77 9.69
N SER A 71 18.99 -1.27 10.78
CA SER A 71 17.81 -1.87 11.41
C SER A 71 16.72 -0.81 11.45
N LEU A 72 15.81 -0.90 10.48
CA LEU A 72 14.72 0.04 10.29
C LEU A 72 13.66 -0.16 11.38
N ILE A 73 13.16 0.93 11.98
CA ILE A 73 12.02 0.91 12.89
C ILE A 73 10.76 0.67 12.08
N ASP A 74 10.13 -0.49 12.30
CA ASP A 74 8.88 -0.83 11.64
C ASP A 74 7.70 -0.27 12.44
N ARG A 75 7.23 0.90 12.00
CA ARG A 75 6.08 1.59 12.60
C ARG A 75 4.73 0.99 12.18
N MET A 76 4.72 0.08 11.20
CA MET A 76 3.51 -0.59 10.71
C MET A 76 3.30 -1.96 11.36
N GLY A 77 4.38 -2.58 11.84
CA GLY A 77 4.36 -3.82 12.61
C GLY A 77 3.73 -3.66 13.99
N ASP A 78 3.17 -4.74 14.50
CA ASP A 78 2.57 -4.77 15.84
C ASP A 78 3.67 -4.61 16.91
N PRO A 79 3.59 -3.60 17.79
CA PRO A 79 4.60 -3.39 18.83
C PRO A 79 4.74 -4.57 19.80
N GLU A 80 5.96 -4.77 20.31
CA GLU A 80 6.24 -5.71 21.38
C GLU A 80 5.96 -5.08 22.76
N GLY A 81 5.33 -5.84 23.65
CA GLY A 81 5.01 -5.41 25.01
C GLY A 81 3.53 -5.06 25.20
N SER A 82 3.26 -4.32 26.27
CA SER A 82 1.92 -3.81 26.59
C SER A 82 1.99 -2.70 27.64
N VAL A 83 0.97 -1.85 27.64
CA VAL A 83 0.68 -0.93 28.73
C VAL A 83 -0.60 -1.40 29.42
N SER A 84 -0.51 -1.69 30.71
CA SER A 84 -1.65 -2.13 31.51
C SER A 84 -2.50 -0.93 31.93
N VAL A 85 -3.82 -1.08 31.79
CA VAL A 85 -4.82 -0.14 32.28
C VAL A 85 -5.70 -0.87 33.29
N THR A 86 -5.71 -0.42 34.55
CA THR A 86 -6.51 -1.04 35.63
C THR A 86 -7.33 -0.02 36.41
N GLY A 87 -8.37 -0.47 37.11
CA GLY A 87 -9.25 0.41 37.90
C GLY A 87 -10.62 0.53 37.26
N ALA A 88 -10.87 1.60 36.50
CA ALA A 88 -12.13 1.80 35.76
C ALA A 88 -12.41 0.71 34.71
N VAL A 89 -11.35 0.21 34.07
CA VAL A 89 -11.31 -0.93 33.16
C VAL A 89 -10.09 -1.77 33.49
N ASN A 90 -10.09 -3.04 33.09
CA ASN A 90 -8.92 -3.91 33.20
C ASN A 90 -8.59 -4.45 31.81
N ASP A 91 -7.61 -3.84 31.16
CA ASP A 91 -7.24 -4.16 29.78
C ASP A 91 -5.75 -3.85 29.52
N GLU A 92 -5.28 -4.21 28.32
CA GLU A 92 -3.93 -3.98 27.84
C GLU A 92 -3.97 -3.18 26.53
N ILE A 93 -3.21 -2.09 26.50
CA ILE A 93 -2.93 -1.33 25.28
C ILE A 93 -1.74 -1.98 24.57
N LYS A 94 -1.90 -2.25 23.27
CA LYS A 94 -0.91 -2.99 22.44
C LYS A 94 -0.48 -2.24 21.18
N PHE A 95 -1.21 -1.21 20.77
CA PHE A 95 -0.89 -0.44 19.58
C PHE A 95 -0.31 0.91 19.97
N MET A 96 0.68 1.34 19.19
CA MET A 96 1.42 2.58 19.40
C MET A 96 1.64 3.26 18.05
N GLN A 97 1.46 4.57 18.04
CA GLN A 97 1.88 5.48 16.98
C GLN A 97 2.62 6.63 17.64
N GLY A 98 3.72 7.07 17.05
CA GLY A 98 4.47 8.14 17.67
C GLY A 98 5.56 8.70 16.79
N TRP A 99 5.91 9.94 17.12
CA TRP A 99 6.96 10.73 16.50
C TRP A 99 7.91 11.21 17.60
N TYR A 100 9.20 11.34 17.28
CA TYR A 100 10.24 11.70 18.26
C TYR A 100 11.39 12.42 17.56
N ASP A 101 11.61 13.71 17.80
CA ASP A 101 12.74 14.48 17.26
C ASP A 101 14.00 14.30 18.12
N PRO A 102 15.14 13.82 17.56
CA PRO A 102 16.33 13.52 18.33
C PRO A 102 17.11 14.80 18.66
N PHE A 103 16.81 15.92 18.00
CA PHE A 103 17.49 17.20 18.20
C PHE A 103 16.86 18.02 19.31
N SER A 104 15.52 18.03 19.38
CA SER A 104 14.75 18.72 20.42
C SER A 104 14.36 17.81 21.60
N GLU A 105 14.45 16.49 21.42
CA GLU A 105 13.89 15.47 22.33
C GLU A 105 12.37 15.59 22.50
N GLU A 106 11.70 16.32 21.60
CA GLU A 106 10.24 16.41 21.54
C GLU A 106 9.64 15.15 20.93
N SER A 107 8.44 14.81 21.37
CA SER A 107 7.74 13.59 21.02
C SER A 107 6.25 13.76 21.18
N SER A 108 5.51 12.99 20.39
CA SER A 108 4.09 12.76 20.58
C SER A 108 3.83 11.29 20.36
N VAL A 109 3.09 10.68 21.28
CA VAL A 109 2.80 9.26 21.28
C VAL A 109 1.32 9.06 21.55
N TYR A 110 0.69 8.30 20.66
CA TYR A 110 -0.67 7.84 20.77
C TYR A 110 -0.66 6.32 20.95
N ILE A 111 -1.33 5.82 21.97
CA ILE A 111 -1.45 4.38 22.21
C ILE A 111 -2.92 3.96 22.38
N THR A 112 -3.25 2.75 21.96
CA THR A 112 -4.61 2.23 22.06
C THR A 112 -4.69 0.71 22.14
N ASN A 113 -5.75 0.18 22.75
CA ASN A 113 -6.09 -1.25 22.69
C ASN A 113 -6.84 -1.62 21.40
N TYR A 114 -7.14 -0.65 20.54
CA TYR A 114 -7.91 -0.81 19.32
C TYR A 114 -7.05 -0.65 18.07
N LYS A 115 -7.01 -1.68 17.23
CA LYS A 115 -6.28 -1.64 15.95
C LYS A 115 -7.07 -0.86 14.91
N TRP A 116 -6.88 0.47 14.91
CA TRP A 116 -7.60 1.43 14.08
C TRP A 116 -7.56 1.13 12.58
N ASN A 117 -6.46 0.55 12.08
CA ASN A 117 -6.31 0.20 10.67
C ASN A 117 -7.10 -1.05 10.24
N MET A 118 -7.66 -1.85 11.16
CA MET A 118 -8.37 -3.09 10.81
C MET A 118 -9.90 -2.99 10.82
N PHE A 119 -10.50 -1.84 11.19
CA PHE A 119 -11.96 -1.64 11.28
C PHE A 119 -12.74 -2.81 11.93
N GLN A 120 -12.11 -3.58 12.81
CA GLN A 120 -12.75 -4.71 13.47
C GLN A 120 -13.69 -4.20 14.54
N GLN A 121 -14.83 -4.87 14.75
CA GLN A 121 -15.66 -4.55 15.92
C GLN A 121 -14.89 -4.90 17.19
N ASN A 122 -14.72 -3.94 18.09
CA ASN A 122 -14.14 -4.18 19.40
C ASN A 122 -15.21 -4.72 20.36
N GLU A 123 -14.99 -5.90 20.94
CA GLU A 123 -15.92 -6.50 21.92
C GLU A 123 -15.85 -5.80 23.29
N GLY A 124 -14.76 -5.08 23.57
CA GLY A 124 -14.49 -4.36 24.82
C GLY A 124 -14.49 -2.83 24.68
N PRO A 125 -14.25 -2.10 25.79
CA PRO A 125 -14.09 -0.65 25.73
C PRO A 125 -12.87 -0.26 24.89
N ILE A 126 -12.98 0.83 24.13
CA ILE A 126 -11.85 1.41 23.39
C ILE A 126 -11.10 2.35 24.32
N ILE A 127 -9.81 2.12 24.50
CA ILE A 127 -8.93 2.94 25.32
C ILE A 127 -7.93 3.63 24.40
N SER A 128 -7.81 4.94 24.55
CA SER A 128 -6.87 5.78 23.79
C SER A 128 -6.13 6.70 24.74
N VAL A 129 -4.82 6.77 24.60
CA VAL A 129 -3.98 7.66 25.40
C VAL A 129 -3.11 8.48 24.46
N ASN A 130 -3.13 9.80 24.63
CA ASN A 130 -2.22 10.70 23.96
C ASN A 130 -1.25 11.31 24.99
N MET A 131 0.02 11.37 24.61
CA MET A 131 1.10 11.92 25.42
C MET A 131 1.99 12.77 24.53
N ASN A 132 2.37 13.96 24.95
CA ASN A 132 3.35 14.77 24.24
C ASN A 132 4.18 15.66 25.18
N ASN A 133 5.37 16.04 24.77
CA ASN A 133 6.29 16.89 25.55
C ASN A 133 6.75 18.12 24.76
N TYR A 134 5.88 18.66 23.90
CA TYR A 134 6.18 19.84 23.09
C TYR A 134 6.51 21.05 23.95
N SER A 135 7.53 21.81 23.55
CA SER A 135 7.98 23.02 24.27
C SER A 135 7.05 24.23 24.10
N GLN A 136 6.09 24.17 23.16
CA GLN A 136 5.17 25.27 22.85
C GLN A 136 3.72 24.90 23.21
N GLU A 137 3.17 25.58 24.22
CA GLU A 137 1.78 25.47 24.69
C GLU A 137 0.72 25.92 23.65
N GLU A 138 1.11 26.43 22.47
CA GLU A 138 0.19 27.13 21.54
C GLU A 138 -0.88 26.24 20.88
N TRP A 139 -0.75 24.91 20.91
CA TRP A 139 -1.66 23.99 20.21
C TRP A 139 -2.47 23.05 21.11
N GLY A 140 -2.43 23.21 22.44
CA GLY A 140 -3.44 22.62 23.34
C GLY A 140 -3.59 21.10 23.32
N TRP A 141 -2.57 20.35 22.91
CA TRP A 141 -2.57 18.90 23.07
C TRP A 141 -2.17 18.60 24.50
N ASN A 142 -3.16 18.55 25.40
CA ASN A 142 -2.93 18.04 26.74
C ASN A 142 -2.78 16.52 26.67
N ASP A 143 -1.96 15.98 27.56
CA ASP A 143 -1.99 14.54 27.81
C ASP A 143 -3.41 14.14 28.24
N TYR A 144 -3.94 13.09 27.61
CA TYR A 144 -5.26 12.60 27.94
C TYR A 144 -5.36 11.09 27.84
N LEU A 145 -6.25 10.54 28.66
CA LEU A 145 -6.71 9.15 28.58
C LEU A 145 -8.22 9.14 28.37
N ASN A 146 -8.64 8.49 27.29
CA ASN A 146 -10.04 8.30 26.92
C ASN A 146 -10.41 6.81 26.99
N ILE A 147 -11.57 6.51 27.59
CA ILE A 147 -12.17 5.17 27.62
C ILE A 147 -13.60 5.29 27.08
N HIS A 148 -13.87 4.74 25.91
CA HIS A 148 -15.20 4.64 25.33
C HIS A 148 -15.79 3.25 25.59
N PHE A 149 -16.93 3.19 26.27
CA PHE A 149 -17.62 1.94 26.55
C PHE A 149 -18.68 1.65 25.48
N ASN A 150 -18.93 0.36 25.24
CA ASN A 150 -19.93 -0.09 24.24
C ASN A 150 -21.38 0.34 24.55
N ASN A 151 -21.66 0.79 25.78
CA ASN A 151 -22.96 1.33 26.16
C ASN A 151 -23.11 2.84 25.89
N GLY A 152 -22.11 3.47 25.28
CA GLY A 152 -22.09 4.91 24.97
C GLY A 152 -21.57 5.81 26.10
N ASN A 153 -21.23 5.25 27.27
CA ASN A 153 -20.53 6.02 28.30
C ASN A 153 -19.07 6.28 27.88
N TYR A 154 -18.48 7.35 28.40
CA TYR A 154 -17.06 7.62 28.22
C TYR A 154 -16.44 8.18 29.51
N ILE A 155 -15.15 7.94 29.69
CA ILE A 155 -14.31 8.57 30.71
C ILE A 155 -13.20 9.31 29.96
N GLU A 156 -12.97 10.56 30.31
CA GLU A 156 -11.90 11.40 29.75
C GLU A 156 -11.12 12.00 30.92
N ILE A 157 -9.81 11.75 30.95
CA ILE A 157 -8.92 12.25 31.99
C ILE A 157 -7.82 13.06 31.32
N GLU A 158 -7.89 14.39 31.46
CA GLU A 158 -6.83 15.31 31.06
C GLU A 158 -5.91 15.59 32.26
N GLN A 159 -4.78 14.89 32.31
CA GLN A 159 -3.74 15.02 33.35
C GLN A 159 -2.39 14.74 32.70
N GLU A 160 -1.35 15.41 33.16
CA GLU A 160 0.04 15.12 32.77
C GLU A 160 0.35 13.64 33.05
N ILE A 161 0.89 12.95 32.04
CA ILE A 161 1.24 11.54 32.12
C ILE A 161 2.77 11.44 32.07
N ASP A 162 3.37 10.88 33.12
CA ASP A 162 4.81 10.65 33.11
C ASP A 162 5.16 9.59 32.05
N TYR A 163 5.99 9.92 31.06
CA TYR A 163 6.44 8.96 30.04
C TYR A 163 7.86 9.27 29.54
N SER A 164 8.46 8.30 28.86
CA SER A 164 9.63 8.52 28.00
C SER A 164 9.48 7.78 26.68
N PHE A 165 9.85 8.43 25.59
CA PHE A 165 9.83 7.85 24.24
C PHE A 165 11.09 8.29 23.48
N ASN A 166 11.76 7.34 22.83
CA ASN A 166 12.99 7.58 22.08
C ASN A 166 12.86 7.35 20.57
N GLY A 167 11.63 7.41 20.04
CA GLY A 167 11.31 7.08 18.65
C GLY A 167 11.05 5.59 18.39
N LYS A 168 11.53 4.69 19.27
CA LYS A 168 11.34 3.25 19.14
C LYS A 168 10.55 2.63 20.29
N THR A 169 10.90 2.98 21.52
CA THR A 169 10.37 2.39 22.75
C THR A 169 9.70 3.46 23.59
N LEU A 170 8.44 3.23 23.94
CA LEU A 170 7.68 3.96 24.94
C LEU A 170 7.79 3.25 26.28
N ASN A 171 8.03 4.02 27.35
CA ASN A 171 7.95 3.57 28.73
C ASN A 171 7.04 4.51 29.53
N ILE A 172 6.06 3.92 30.21
CA ILE A 172 5.16 4.62 31.12
C ILE A 172 5.36 4.02 32.51
N PRO A 173 5.96 4.76 33.46
CA PRO A 173 6.01 4.36 34.86
C PRO A 173 4.60 4.15 35.41
N SER A 174 4.46 3.21 36.36
CA SER A 174 3.19 2.99 37.04
C SER A 174 2.72 4.25 37.75
N GLN A 175 1.58 4.77 37.32
CA GLN A 175 0.97 5.98 37.84
C GLN A 175 -0.55 5.85 37.91
N THR A 176 -1.18 6.72 38.70
CA THR A 176 -2.63 6.74 38.90
C THR A 176 -3.18 8.06 38.39
N LEU A 177 -4.08 7.99 37.41
CA LEU A 177 -4.85 9.11 36.89
C LEU A 177 -6.22 9.13 37.59
N VAL A 178 -6.70 10.33 37.93
CA VAL A 178 -7.91 10.51 38.75
C VAL A 178 -8.97 11.29 37.98
N HIS A 179 -10.09 10.66 37.63
CA HIS A 179 -11.24 11.35 37.03
C HIS A 179 -11.95 12.24 38.07
N SER A 180 -12.69 13.25 37.59
CA SER A 180 -13.46 14.19 38.43
C SER A 180 -14.51 13.54 39.36
N ASP A 181 -14.95 12.33 39.02
CA ASP A 181 -15.90 11.52 39.82
C ASP A 181 -15.21 10.54 40.80
N ASP A 182 -13.96 10.81 41.21
CA ASP A 182 -13.15 9.94 42.08
C ASP A 182 -12.88 8.53 41.50
N VAL A 183 -12.97 8.39 40.17
CA VAL A 183 -12.62 7.14 39.46
C VAL A 183 -11.12 7.13 39.20
N ASN A 184 -10.44 6.12 39.73
CA ASN A 184 -9.00 5.94 39.54
C ASN A 184 -8.70 4.98 38.38
N VAL A 185 -7.76 5.38 37.53
CA VAL A 185 -7.20 4.56 36.45
C VAL A 185 -5.70 4.46 36.67
N ASN A 186 -5.17 3.24 36.83
CA ASN A 186 -3.72 3.05 36.85
C ASN A 186 -3.23 2.70 35.45
N LEU A 187 -2.15 3.34 35.05
CA LEU A 187 -1.48 3.19 33.76
C LEU A 187 -0.02 2.81 33.98
N GLY A 188 0.51 1.86 33.21
CA GLY A 188 1.95 1.60 33.22
C GLY A 188 2.36 0.40 32.37
N GLY A 189 3.57 0.45 31.83
CA GLY A 189 4.13 -0.58 30.98
C GLY A 189 5.07 -0.03 29.90
N SER A 190 5.30 -0.81 28.87
CA SER A 190 6.20 -0.43 27.78
C SER A 190 5.77 -1.06 26.45
N LEU A 191 5.93 -0.30 25.38
CA LEU A 191 5.71 -0.73 24.01
C LEU A 191 6.96 -0.42 23.18
N THR A 192 7.37 -1.32 22.30
CA THR A 192 8.54 -1.15 21.44
C THR A 192 8.22 -1.55 20.01
N TYR A 193 8.48 -0.66 19.05
CA TYR A 193 8.34 -1.03 17.64
C TYR A 193 9.30 -2.17 17.27
N PRO A 194 8.85 -3.13 16.45
CA PRO A 194 9.74 -4.12 15.85
C PRO A 194 10.74 -3.45 14.90
N THR A 195 11.72 -4.23 14.43
CA THR A 195 12.66 -3.74 13.41
C THR A 195 12.80 -4.69 12.24
N ILE A 196 13.06 -4.12 11.07
CA ILE A 196 13.36 -4.83 9.83
C ILE A 196 14.85 -4.67 9.55
N ASN A 197 15.54 -5.79 9.33
CA ASN A 197 16.95 -5.76 8.97
C ASN A 197 17.09 -5.39 7.49
N ILE A 198 17.86 -4.34 7.20
CA ILE A 198 18.14 -3.87 5.84
C ILE A 198 19.60 -4.15 5.53
N PRO A 199 19.92 -5.18 4.72
CA PRO A 199 21.29 -5.43 4.28
C PRO A 199 21.78 -4.31 3.36
N ALA A 200 23.05 -3.94 3.51
CA ALA A 200 23.68 -2.92 2.69
C ALA A 200 23.54 -3.23 1.18
N ASN A 201 23.23 -2.21 0.40
CA ASN A 201 23.11 -2.20 -1.05
C ASN A 201 22.13 -3.25 -1.60
N THR A 202 21.13 -3.63 -0.80
CA THR A 202 20.11 -4.62 -1.17
C THR A 202 18.72 -4.00 -1.01
N PRO A 203 17.94 -3.89 -2.08
CA PRO A 203 16.54 -3.49 -1.98
C PRO A 203 15.79 -4.43 -1.05
N THR A 204 15.17 -3.87 -0.03
CA THR A 204 14.44 -4.61 1.01
C THR A 204 13.01 -4.07 1.09
N GLU A 205 12.05 -4.98 1.01
CA GLU A 205 10.63 -4.66 1.22
C GLU A 205 10.40 -4.38 2.69
N ILE A 206 9.84 -3.21 2.99
CA ILE A 206 9.54 -2.78 4.37
C ILE A 206 8.04 -2.70 4.64
N PHE A 207 7.23 -2.73 3.59
CA PHE A 207 5.78 -2.70 3.67
C PHE A 207 5.18 -3.21 2.35
N SER A 208 4.10 -3.97 2.44
CA SER A 208 3.27 -4.40 1.30
C SER A 208 1.84 -4.67 1.78
N TYR A 209 0.89 -4.61 0.85
CA TYR A 209 -0.51 -4.96 1.11
C TYR A 209 -0.81 -6.46 0.90
N ASP A 210 0.23 -7.27 0.70
CA ASP A 210 0.11 -8.69 0.31
C ASP A 210 -0.61 -9.56 1.37
N ASP A 211 -0.55 -9.16 2.64
CA ASP A 211 -1.19 -9.86 3.76
C ASP A 211 -2.59 -9.28 4.11
N GLU A 212 -3.05 -8.24 3.40
CA GLU A 212 -4.36 -7.62 3.63
C GLU A 212 -5.43 -8.20 2.71
N GLU A 213 -5.87 -9.43 3.02
CA GLU A 213 -6.95 -10.08 2.28
C GLU A 213 -8.27 -9.28 2.39
N SER A 214 -8.75 -8.78 1.24
CA SER A 214 -10.11 -8.30 1.09
C SER A 214 -11.12 -9.42 1.33
N TRP A 215 -12.24 -9.08 1.98
CA TRP A 215 -13.37 -10.01 2.18
C TRP A 215 -14.28 -10.08 0.96
N ASP A 216 -14.06 -9.21 -0.04
CA ASP A 216 -14.91 -9.10 -1.22
C ASP A 216 -14.48 -10.08 -2.31
N TYR A 217 -15.49 -10.67 -2.93
CA TYR A 217 -15.33 -11.54 -4.09
C TYR A 217 -15.27 -10.68 -5.36
N GLY A 218 -14.16 -9.95 -5.51
CA GLY A 218 -13.87 -9.09 -6.66
C GLY A 218 -13.04 -9.80 -7.73
N ASN A 219 -13.36 -9.60 -9.01
CA ASN A 219 -12.52 -9.96 -10.15
C ASN A 219 -12.08 -8.69 -10.87
N TRP A 220 -10.78 -8.63 -11.21
CA TRP A 220 -10.21 -7.52 -11.96
C TRP A 220 -9.64 -8.00 -13.30
N THR A 221 -9.85 -7.20 -14.34
CA THR A 221 -9.40 -7.51 -15.70
C THR A 221 -8.89 -6.26 -16.40
N ILE A 222 -7.89 -6.41 -17.26
CA ILE A 222 -7.48 -5.40 -18.23
C ILE A 222 -7.76 -5.92 -19.63
N ASP A 223 -8.38 -5.09 -20.44
CA ASP A 223 -8.54 -5.28 -21.87
C ASP A 223 -7.62 -4.30 -22.62
N ILE A 224 -6.53 -4.83 -23.18
CA ILE A 224 -5.53 -4.08 -23.95
C ILE A 224 -5.90 -4.20 -25.43
N GLN A 225 -6.35 -3.10 -26.03
CA GLN A 225 -6.95 -3.10 -27.38
C GLN A 225 -5.97 -2.56 -28.44
N GLU A 226 -5.99 -3.13 -29.65
CA GLU A 226 -5.15 -2.71 -30.80
C GLU A 226 -5.36 -1.24 -31.21
N ASN A 227 -6.49 -0.63 -30.85
CA ASN A 227 -6.81 0.77 -31.16
C ASN A 227 -6.15 1.77 -30.17
N GLY A 228 -5.24 1.31 -29.31
CA GLY A 228 -4.57 2.12 -28.30
C GLY A 228 -5.39 2.33 -27.03
N ARG A 229 -6.50 1.62 -26.83
CA ARG A 229 -7.31 1.72 -25.60
C ARG A 229 -6.89 0.68 -24.56
N TRP A 230 -6.74 1.15 -23.34
CA TRP A 230 -6.52 0.36 -22.12
C TRP A 230 -7.78 0.43 -21.27
N VAL A 231 -8.40 -0.71 -20.97
CA VAL A 231 -9.66 -0.74 -20.21
C VAL A 231 -9.50 -1.63 -18.98
N GLU A 232 -9.44 -1.01 -17.82
CA GLU A 232 -9.48 -1.69 -16.52
C GLU A 232 -10.94 -1.91 -16.15
N LYS A 233 -11.33 -3.14 -15.79
CA LYS A 233 -12.68 -3.44 -15.32
C LYS A 233 -12.59 -4.14 -13.97
N TYR A 234 -13.38 -3.65 -13.03
CA TYR A 234 -13.53 -4.25 -11.72
C TYR A 234 -14.96 -4.72 -11.53
N THR A 235 -15.12 -5.95 -11.06
CA THR A 235 -16.44 -6.51 -10.75
C THR A 235 -16.41 -7.08 -9.35
N TRP A 236 -17.30 -6.67 -8.46
CA TRP A 236 -17.37 -7.18 -7.09
C TRP A 236 -18.78 -7.52 -6.66
N GLU A 237 -18.87 -8.39 -5.66
CA GLU A 237 -20.11 -8.79 -5.00
C GLU A 237 -20.05 -8.31 -3.55
N GLU A 238 -21.06 -7.56 -3.09
CA GLU A 238 -21.17 -7.21 -1.67
C GLU A 238 -21.65 -8.43 -0.87
N PRO A 239 -20.87 -8.93 0.11
CA PRO A 239 -21.34 -9.97 0.98
C PRO A 239 -22.32 -9.38 2.01
N TYR A 240 -23.60 -9.66 1.81
CA TYR A 240 -24.73 -9.38 2.71
C TYR A 240 -25.21 -7.93 2.79
N ASP A 241 -26.17 -7.59 1.93
CA ASP A 241 -27.25 -6.74 2.41
C ASP A 241 -28.19 -7.56 3.34
N SER A 242 -28.91 -6.87 4.23
CA SER A 242 -29.92 -7.49 5.11
C SER A 242 -31.08 -8.19 4.37
N SER A 243 -31.06 -8.18 3.03
CA SER A 243 -32.09 -8.75 2.16
C SER A 243 -31.73 -10.15 1.63
N GLY A 244 -30.48 -10.59 1.80
CA GLY A 244 -30.03 -11.94 1.41
C GLY A 244 -29.79 -12.12 -0.09
N TRP A 245 -29.66 -11.03 -0.84
CA TRP A 245 -29.33 -11.03 -2.27
C TRP A 245 -27.86 -10.62 -2.49
N THR A 246 -27.15 -11.33 -3.34
CA THR A 246 -25.82 -10.92 -3.83
C THR A 246 -26.01 -9.90 -4.96
N HIS A 247 -25.72 -8.63 -4.70
CA HIS A 247 -25.63 -7.61 -5.74
C HIS A 247 -24.23 -7.61 -6.34
N THR A 248 -24.16 -7.73 -7.67
CA THR A 248 -22.90 -7.62 -8.43
C THR A 248 -22.80 -6.22 -9.02
N TYR A 249 -21.68 -5.55 -8.75
CA TYR A 249 -21.34 -4.25 -9.28
C TYR A 249 -20.18 -4.37 -10.26
N THR A 250 -20.16 -3.54 -11.30
CA THR A 250 -19.07 -3.46 -12.26
C THR A 250 -18.74 -2.01 -12.54
N ASP A 251 -17.45 -1.69 -12.48
CA ASP A 251 -16.91 -0.37 -12.78
C ASP A 251 -15.71 -0.49 -13.73
N SER A 252 -15.32 0.60 -14.40
CA SER A 252 -14.22 0.57 -15.36
C SER A 252 -13.48 1.90 -15.53
N THR A 253 -12.15 1.84 -15.56
CA THR A 253 -11.26 2.95 -15.93
C THR A 253 -10.82 2.77 -17.38
N VAL A 254 -10.83 3.85 -18.17
CA VAL A 254 -10.34 3.85 -19.55
C VAL A 254 -9.13 4.78 -19.67
N ALA A 255 -8.06 4.27 -20.29
CA ALA A 255 -6.82 4.98 -20.55
C ALA A 255 -6.37 4.73 -22.00
N GLU A 256 -5.36 5.49 -22.42
CA GLU A 256 -4.64 5.25 -23.66
C GLU A 256 -3.36 4.47 -23.36
N TRP A 257 -2.94 3.57 -24.26
CA TRP A 257 -1.66 2.88 -24.13
C TRP A 257 -0.84 2.93 -25.41
N ARG A 258 0.48 2.83 -25.25
CA ARG A 258 1.44 2.64 -26.33
C ARG A 258 2.59 1.76 -25.86
N LEU A 259 3.23 1.10 -26.81
CA LEU A 259 4.45 0.33 -26.59
C LEU A 259 5.65 1.08 -27.18
N GLU A 260 6.66 1.32 -26.37
CA GLU A 260 7.96 1.80 -26.85
C GLU A 260 9.06 0.85 -26.34
N GLU A 261 9.75 0.19 -27.27
CA GLU A 261 10.74 -0.85 -26.97
C GLU A 261 10.15 -1.94 -26.06
N ASP A 262 10.66 -2.07 -24.84
CA ASP A 262 10.24 -3.05 -23.83
C ASP A 262 9.41 -2.39 -22.70
N THR A 263 8.80 -1.23 -22.96
CA THR A 263 8.01 -0.47 -21.98
C THR A 263 6.61 -0.17 -22.50
N ILE A 264 5.60 -0.50 -21.70
CA ILE A 264 4.20 -0.12 -21.94
C ILE A 264 3.94 1.19 -21.21
N PHE A 265 3.55 2.23 -21.95
CA PHE A 265 3.12 3.49 -21.38
C PHE A 265 1.60 3.53 -21.35
N VAL A 266 1.02 3.83 -20.19
CA VAL A 266 -0.43 3.97 -20.01
C VAL A 266 -0.73 5.38 -19.52
N THR A 267 -1.49 6.14 -20.31
CA THR A 267 -1.85 7.53 -20.04
C THR A 267 -3.30 7.59 -19.61
N TYR A 268 -3.51 7.96 -18.35
CA TYR A 268 -4.84 8.16 -17.77
C TYR A 268 -5.21 9.64 -17.85
N SER A 269 -6.47 9.92 -18.17
CA SER A 269 -7.04 11.26 -18.20
C SER A 269 -8.25 11.33 -17.28
N TYR A 270 -8.23 12.24 -16.30
CA TYR A 270 -9.36 12.46 -15.39
C TYR A 270 -9.96 13.85 -15.55
N ASP A 271 -11.29 13.88 -15.63
CA ASP A 271 -12.07 15.11 -15.59
C ASP A 271 -12.40 15.41 -14.11
N ASP A 272 -11.60 16.28 -13.48
CA ASP A 272 -11.89 17.05 -12.26
C ASP A 272 -12.77 16.35 -11.19
N ILE A 273 -12.18 15.40 -10.44
CA ILE A 273 -12.76 14.90 -9.19
C ILE A 273 -11.97 15.46 -8.01
N TRP A 274 -12.68 16.10 -7.10
CA TRP A 274 -12.15 16.59 -5.82
C TRP A 274 -11.69 15.42 -4.95
N VAL A 275 -10.41 15.06 -5.03
CA VAL A 275 -9.79 14.14 -4.08
C VAL A 275 -9.34 14.93 -2.88
N ASN A 276 -9.87 14.59 -1.71
CA ASN A 276 -9.36 15.11 -0.46
C ASN A 276 -7.93 14.58 -0.32
N SER A 277 -6.93 15.45 -0.28
CA SER A 277 -5.50 15.13 -0.30
C SER A 277 -5.00 14.33 0.91
N ASN A 278 -5.91 13.84 1.76
CA ASN A 278 -5.61 13.12 3.00
C ASN A 278 -5.75 11.60 2.86
N ASP A 279 -6.30 11.06 1.77
CA ASP A 279 -6.69 9.64 1.68
C ASP A 279 -5.81 8.77 0.76
N GLY A 280 -4.75 9.30 0.13
CA GLY A 280 -3.89 8.53 -0.80
C GLY A 280 -2.53 9.15 -1.09
N PRO A 281 -1.62 8.43 -1.79
CA PRO A 281 -0.31 8.97 -2.17
C PRO A 281 -0.53 10.26 -2.98
N GLY A 282 -0.11 11.39 -2.40
CA GLY A 282 -0.49 12.72 -2.83
C GLY A 282 -0.23 13.00 -4.31
N VAL A 283 -1.30 13.10 -5.08
CA VAL A 283 -1.32 13.71 -6.41
C VAL A 283 -2.30 14.89 -6.32
N GLY A 284 -1.81 16.12 -6.59
CA GLY A 284 -2.49 17.39 -6.28
C GLY A 284 -3.75 17.71 -7.11
N GLN A 285 -4.11 18.99 -7.26
CA GLN A 285 -5.31 19.47 -7.99
C GLN A 285 -5.07 19.93 -9.47
N GLY A 286 -5.92 19.55 -10.43
CA GLY A 286 -5.81 19.91 -11.87
C GLY A 286 -6.49 18.92 -12.83
N ALA A 287 -6.57 19.20 -14.15
CA ALA A 287 -6.92 18.17 -15.14
C ALA A 287 -5.69 17.24 -15.29
N TRP A 288 -5.78 16.02 -14.74
CA TRP A 288 -4.63 15.13 -14.60
C TRP A 288 -4.50 14.24 -15.83
N LEU A 289 -3.48 14.52 -16.64
CA LEU A 289 -2.83 13.49 -17.44
C LEU A 289 -1.70 12.93 -16.59
N TYR A 290 -1.81 11.68 -16.15
CA TYR A 290 -0.66 10.95 -15.60
C TYR A 290 -0.35 9.76 -16.48
N GLU A 291 0.95 9.55 -16.71
CA GLU A 291 1.46 8.46 -17.52
C GLU A 291 2.25 7.51 -16.63
N ILE A 292 1.91 6.23 -16.69
CA ILE A 292 2.64 5.17 -16.01
C ILE A 292 3.47 4.42 -17.04
N ALA A 293 4.77 4.27 -16.76
CA ALA A 293 5.66 3.41 -17.51
C ALA A 293 5.76 2.04 -16.81
N TYR A 294 5.29 1.00 -17.49
CA TYR A 294 5.42 -0.38 -17.03
C TYR A 294 6.52 -1.09 -17.81
N ALA A 295 7.54 -1.56 -17.08
CA ALA A 295 8.33 -2.67 -17.58
C ALA A 295 7.46 -3.92 -17.56
N PHE A 296 7.55 -4.77 -18.57
CA PHE A 296 6.72 -5.97 -18.64
C PHE A 296 7.52 -7.24 -18.94
N ASP A 297 7.01 -8.37 -18.48
CA ASP A 297 7.54 -9.70 -18.79
C ASP A 297 6.37 -10.62 -19.15
N MET A 298 6.52 -11.37 -20.25
CA MET A 298 5.50 -12.30 -20.73
C MET A 298 6.04 -13.73 -20.73
N LYS A 299 5.24 -14.65 -20.18
CA LYS A 299 5.54 -16.08 -20.15
C LYS A 299 4.31 -16.90 -20.54
N GLY A 300 4.10 -17.05 -21.84
CA GLY A 300 2.91 -17.75 -22.35
C GLY A 300 1.64 -16.98 -21.99
N ASP A 301 0.75 -17.61 -21.22
CA ASP A 301 -0.53 -17.02 -20.82
C ASP A 301 -0.43 -16.14 -19.56
N PHE A 302 0.76 -15.64 -19.23
CA PHE A 302 1.02 -14.79 -18.07
C PHE A 302 1.72 -13.49 -18.48
N LEU A 303 1.21 -12.38 -17.97
CA LEU A 303 1.76 -11.04 -18.13
C LEU A 303 2.07 -10.47 -16.74
N THR A 304 3.29 -9.99 -16.55
CA THR A 304 3.66 -9.23 -15.35
C THR A 304 4.01 -7.82 -15.76
N LEU A 305 3.39 -6.83 -15.11
CA LEU A 305 3.70 -5.41 -15.25
C LEU A 305 4.39 -4.93 -13.98
N LEU A 306 5.46 -4.18 -14.13
CA LEU A 306 6.26 -3.62 -13.04
C LEU A 306 6.36 -2.11 -13.23
N ASN A 307 5.99 -1.35 -12.21
CA ASN A 307 6.25 0.07 -12.13
C ASN A 307 7.00 0.41 -10.84
N GLU A 308 7.95 1.34 -10.92
CA GLU A 308 8.67 1.86 -9.77
C GLU A 308 8.50 3.39 -9.72
N PHE A 309 8.13 3.91 -8.55
CA PHE A 309 8.04 5.34 -8.28
C PHE A 309 9.05 5.73 -7.19
N LYS A 310 9.99 6.61 -7.53
CA LYS A 310 10.99 7.12 -6.58
C LYS A 310 10.39 8.23 -5.75
N MET A 311 10.17 7.97 -4.46
CA MET A 311 9.38 8.88 -3.60
C MET A 311 10.01 10.27 -3.47
N CYS A 312 11.34 10.35 -3.40
CA CYS A 312 12.05 11.61 -3.15
C CYS A 312 12.57 12.30 -4.41
N GLU A 313 12.38 11.72 -5.60
CA GLU A 313 12.93 12.20 -6.88
C GLU A 313 14.24 13.02 -6.75
N ASN A 314 14.15 14.34 -6.86
CA ASN A 314 15.25 15.30 -6.67
C ASN A 314 14.98 16.31 -5.54
N GLU A 315 14.05 16.02 -4.64
CA GLU A 315 13.70 16.89 -3.53
C GLU A 315 14.83 16.89 -2.49
N GLU A 316 15.31 18.10 -2.16
CA GLU A 316 16.37 18.28 -1.18
C GLU A 316 15.88 17.86 0.21
N PHE A 317 16.71 17.15 0.97
CA PHE A 317 16.43 16.63 2.31
C PHE A 317 15.35 15.54 2.43
N CYS A 318 14.59 15.20 1.38
CA CYS A 318 13.52 14.19 1.48
C CYS A 318 14.01 12.84 2.03
N LEU A 319 15.13 12.32 1.55
CA LEU A 319 15.71 11.07 2.08
C LEU A 319 16.18 11.22 3.54
N GLU A 320 16.72 12.38 3.93
CA GLU A 320 17.14 12.64 5.32
C GLU A 320 15.94 12.62 6.27
N TRP A 321 14.77 13.11 5.85
CA TRP A 321 13.53 13.01 6.63
C TRP A 321 13.11 11.55 6.86
N PHE A 322 13.15 10.73 5.82
CA PHE A 322 12.82 9.31 5.94
C PHE A 322 13.85 8.53 6.77
N GLU A 323 15.14 8.85 6.68
CA GLU A 323 16.16 8.25 7.55
C GLU A 323 15.81 8.46 9.02
N TYR A 324 15.46 9.69 9.36
CA TYR A 324 15.06 10.06 10.70
C TYR A 324 13.78 9.33 11.13
N ASP A 325 12.75 9.29 10.29
CA ASP A 325 11.49 8.62 10.62
C ASP A 325 11.67 7.10 10.80
N TYR A 326 12.50 6.48 9.98
CA TYR A 326 12.78 5.04 10.04
C TYR A 326 13.88 4.67 11.04
N GLY A 327 14.47 5.64 11.75
CA GLY A 327 15.57 5.40 12.70
C GLY A 327 16.85 4.87 12.03
N LEU A 328 17.10 5.26 10.78
CA LEU A 328 18.29 4.92 10.01
C LEU A 328 19.41 5.92 10.31
N ASP A 329 20.66 5.49 10.12
CA ASP A 329 21.81 6.40 10.20
C ASP A 329 21.71 7.50 9.14
N ARG A 330 22.10 8.73 9.50
CA ARG A 330 22.09 9.87 8.59
C ARG A 330 23.00 9.65 7.38
N GLY A 331 22.49 9.87 6.17
CA GLY A 331 23.17 9.64 4.90
C GLY A 331 23.33 8.17 4.54
N SER A 332 22.56 7.27 5.15
CA SER A 332 22.58 5.84 4.84
C SER A 332 21.55 5.42 3.79
N LEU A 333 20.45 6.17 3.63
CA LEU A 333 19.36 5.86 2.70
C LEU A 333 19.73 6.31 1.29
N GLU A 334 19.89 5.34 0.38
CA GLU A 334 20.25 5.58 -1.02
C GLU A 334 19.00 5.66 -1.90
N GLU A 335 18.00 4.83 -1.61
CA GLU A 335 16.77 4.78 -2.39
C GLU A 335 15.56 4.42 -1.51
N LEU A 336 14.48 5.18 -1.67
CA LEU A 336 13.14 4.85 -1.19
C LEU A 336 12.19 4.92 -2.39
N LYS A 337 11.50 3.80 -2.67
CA LYS A 337 10.59 3.71 -3.80
C LYS A 337 9.36 2.89 -3.48
N MET A 338 8.27 3.22 -4.16
CA MET A 338 7.08 2.39 -4.25
C MET A 338 7.20 1.50 -5.49
N VAL A 339 6.83 0.24 -5.38
CA VAL A 339 6.90 -0.75 -6.45
C VAL A 339 5.54 -1.41 -6.61
N TRP A 340 4.98 -1.34 -7.81
CA TRP A 340 3.77 -2.07 -8.19
C TRP A 340 4.15 -3.26 -9.05
N THR A 341 3.77 -4.46 -8.62
CA THR A 341 3.91 -5.68 -9.41
C THR A 341 2.52 -6.23 -9.69
N LEU A 342 2.06 -6.10 -10.93
CA LEU A 342 0.74 -6.54 -11.36
C LEU A 342 0.89 -7.82 -12.18
N GLU A 343 0.28 -8.90 -11.72
CA GLU A 343 0.33 -10.18 -12.41
C GLU A 343 -1.03 -10.49 -13.03
N PHE A 344 -1.01 -10.95 -14.28
CA PHE A 344 -2.20 -11.31 -15.03
C PHE A 344 -2.06 -12.66 -15.71
N SER A 345 -3.21 -13.25 -16.03
CA SER A 345 -3.30 -14.41 -16.89
C SER A 345 -4.37 -14.24 -17.97
N LYS A 346 -4.16 -14.85 -19.15
CA LYS A 346 -5.22 -14.98 -20.17
C LYS A 346 -6.33 -15.94 -19.73
N ILE A 347 -6.08 -16.75 -18.69
CA ILE A 347 -7.05 -17.69 -18.15
C ILE A 347 -7.70 -17.04 -16.92
N PRO A 348 -9.04 -16.91 -16.88
CA PRO A 348 -9.72 -16.40 -15.71
C PRO A 348 -9.37 -17.26 -14.48
N PRO A 349 -9.05 -16.66 -13.33
CA PRO A 349 -8.83 -17.43 -12.12
C PRO A 349 -10.09 -18.27 -11.83
N LEU A 350 -9.88 -19.54 -11.45
CA LEU A 350 -10.95 -20.31 -10.84
C LEU A 350 -11.38 -19.52 -9.60
N ARG A 351 -12.68 -19.18 -9.48
CA ARG A 351 -13.27 -18.60 -8.27
C ARG A 351 -12.97 -19.55 -7.10
N SER A 352 -11.83 -19.39 -6.45
CA SER A 352 -11.33 -20.28 -5.41
C SER A 352 -11.16 -19.47 -4.16
N LYS A 353 -11.68 -19.99 -3.05
CA LYS A 353 -11.59 -19.40 -1.70
C LYS A 353 -10.19 -19.54 -1.08
N GLU A 354 -9.20 -20.05 -1.81
CA GLU A 354 -7.87 -20.35 -1.29
C GLU A 354 -6.80 -19.71 -2.17
N PHE A 355 -6.10 -18.74 -1.60
CA PHE A 355 -4.93 -18.12 -2.18
C PHE A 355 -3.77 -19.11 -2.29
N LYS A 356 -3.06 -19.08 -3.42
CA LYS A 356 -1.70 -19.61 -3.53
C LYS A 356 -0.76 -18.43 -3.69
N ARG A 357 0.15 -18.25 -2.72
CA ARG A 357 1.21 -17.24 -2.72
C ARG A 357 1.90 -17.11 -4.09
N PRO A 358 2.20 -15.90 -4.57
CA PRO A 358 3.03 -15.69 -5.75
C PRO A 358 4.45 -16.20 -5.49
N PHE A 359 5.12 -16.62 -6.56
CA PHE A 359 6.54 -16.96 -6.53
C PHE A 359 7.36 -15.66 -6.60
N ASN A 360 7.89 -15.17 -5.46
CA ASN A 360 8.79 -14.01 -5.34
C ASN A 360 10.14 -14.16 -6.08
N ASN A 361 10.10 -14.33 -7.41
CA ASN A 361 11.28 -14.44 -8.27
C ASN A 361 11.38 -13.33 -9.32
N ALA A 362 10.42 -12.40 -9.41
CA ALA A 362 10.42 -11.31 -10.39
C ALA A 362 11.50 -10.25 -10.07
N MET A 363 11.66 -9.85 -8.80
CA MET A 363 12.68 -8.86 -8.38
C MET A 363 14.14 -9.26 -8.68
N LYS A 364 14.43 -10.54 -8.95
CA LYS A 364 15.78 -11.00 -9.33
C LYS A 364 16.08 -10.89 -10.83
N ARG A 365 15.08 -10.60 -11.67
CA ARG A 365 15.21 -10.64 -13.14
C ARG A 365 15.38 -9.28 -13.79
N PHE A 366 15.10 -8.20 -13.09
CA PHE A 366 15.23 -6.85 -13.62
C PHE A 366 16.46 -6.17 -13.01
N PRO A 367 17.50 -5.84 -13.81
CA PRO A 367 18.58 -5.01 -13.33
C PRO A 367 18.06 -3.59 -13.00
N PRO A 368 18.70 -2.87 -12.06
CA PRO A 368 18.30 -1.51 -11.73
C PRO A 368 18.36 -0.62 -12.97
N TYR A 369 17.23 0.00 -13.31
CA TYR A 369 17.12 0.94 -14.42
C TYR A 369 17.95 2.19 -14.10
N ASN A 370 19.03 2.38 -14.85
CA ASN A 370 19.71 3.68 -14.92
C ASN A 370 18.97 4.54 -15.94
N LEU A 371 18.29 5.59 -15.48
CA LEU A 371 17.85 6.67 -16.37
C LEU A 371 19.08 7.21 -17.10
N LEU A 372 19.07 7.07 -18.44
CA LEU A 372 20.02 7.76 -19.30
C LEU A 372 19.84 9.27 -19.11
N LYS A 373 20.98 9.96 -18.93
CA LYS A 373 21.11 11.40 -18.72
C LYS A 373 20.49 12.26 -19.80
#